data_AF-A0A1J3I529-F1
#
_entry.id   AF-A0A1J3I529-F1
#
_cell.length_a   1.000
_cell.length_b   1.000
_cell.length_c   1.000
_cell.angle_alpha   90.00
_cell.angle_beta   90.00
_cell.angle_gamma   90.00
#
_symmetry.space_group_name_H-M   'P 1'
#
loop_
_entity.id
_entity.type
_entity.pdbx_description
1 polymer ?
#
loop_
_entity_poly.entity_id
_entity_poly.type
_entity_poly.pdbx_seq_one_letter_code
_entity_poly.pdbx_strand_id
1 'polypeptide(L)'
;SCEWQKGLLTKMVSLAKEFPFLDKARKSELLEKVFFGIKGVDLQDLPSHVYQLLVLASKGFCKREVIGGVVGFFGSKAETRVASVLRQIEGTVLLHVNFAVKQDPSLGQEVVALVKSDLGAFNHFTVAVLFSVARVRKFGENSLGILRTALLTAYNDYRLSKDCKWLPDELKEESFQHVKLVEKSLLRAVSECRYGREHVVPSVIQFGFMLLESVEEGRSNELSDSNGVLGIEKLSIKILGTLFEVHDMTRNEIIEQCKFR
;
A
#
# COMPACT_ATOMS: atom_id res chain seq x y z
N SER A 1 11.32 -12.65 28.76
CA SER A 1 11.36 -12.38 27.32
C SER A 1 12.50 -13.20 26.74
N CYS A 2 12.23 -14.18 25.87
CA CYS A 2 13.27 -14.98 25.21
C CYS A 2 13.43 -14.49 23.76
N GLU A 3 14.64 -14.14 23.34
CA GLU A 3 14.93 -13.89 21.93
C GLU A 3 14.77 -15.19 21.13
N TRP A 4 14.00 -15.14 20.05
CA TRP A 4 13.79 -16.29 19.18
C TRP A 4 14.88 -16.33 18.12
N GLN A 5 15.59 -17.46 18.04
CA GLN A 5 16.52 -17.71 16.93
C GLN A 5 15.75 -17.76 15.60
N LYS A 6 16.37 -17.34 14.49
CA LYS A 6 15.72 -17.17 13.17
C LYS A 6 14.92 -18.41 12.71
N GLY A 7 15.50 -19.61 12.84
CA GLY A 7 14.83 -20.86 12.47
C GLY A 7 13.67 -21.26 13.40
N LEU A 8 13.60 -20.69 14.61
CA LEU A 8 12.48 -20.88 15.53
C LEU A 8 11.28 -20.03 15.13
N LEU A 9 11.50 -18.84 14.55
CA LEU A 9 10.43 -17.92 14.13
C LEU A 9 9.47 -18.57 13.13
N THR A 10 10.00 -19.17 12.06
CA THR A 10 9.20 -19.86 11.04
C THR A 10 8.42 -21.03 11.63
N LYS A 11 9.08 -21.81 12.51
CA LYS A 11 8.45 -22.94 13.20
C LYS A 11 7.32 -22.47 14.11
N MET A 12 7.51 -21.40 14.87
CA MET A 12 6.49 -20.83 15.75
C MET A 12 5.27 -20.35 14.97
N VAL A 13 5.45 -19.65 13.85
CA VAL A 13 4.34 -19.26 12.95
C VAL A 13 3.61 -20.49 12.42
N SER A 14 4.36 -21.53 12.03
CA SER A 14 3.78 -22.78 11.54
C SER A 14 3.01 -23.56 12.61
N LEU A 15 3.46 -23.53 13.86
CA LEU A 15 2.82 -24.19 15.01
C LEU A 15 1.65 -23.37 15.55
N ALA A 16 1.64 -22.04 15.36
CA ALA A 16 0.55 -21.17 15.80
C ALA A 16 -0.84 -21.64 15.35
N LYS A 17 -0.91 -22.24 14.14
CA LYS A 17 -2.14 -22.82 13.57
C LYS A 17 -2.69 -24.01 14.38
N GLU A 18 -1.86 -24.67 15.18
CA GLU A 18 -2.18 -25.87 15.96
C GLU A 18 -2.70 -25.52 17.36
N PHE A 19 -2.71 -24.24 17.73
CA PHE A 19 -3.18 -23.76 19.02
C PHE A 19 -4.51 -22.98 18.88
N PRO A 20 -5.65 -23.66 18.59
CA PRO A 20 -6.94 -23.00 18.39
C PRO A 20 -7.46 -22.32 19.67
N PHE A 21 -7.00 -22.78 20.84
CA PHE A 21 -7.39 -22.30 22.16
C PHE A 21 -6.73 -20.98 22.57
N LEU A 22 -5.81 -20.43 21.76
CA LEU A 22 -5.23 -19.12 22.05
C LEU A 22 -6.31 -18.04 21.94
N ASP A 23 -6.48 -17.29 23.02
CA ASP A 23 -7.31 -16.10 23.06
C ASP A 23 -6.68 -14.97 22.24
N LYS A 24 -7.46 -13.93 21.95
CA LYS A 24 -7.02 -12.84 21.07
C LYS A 24 -5.76 -12.16 21.60
N ALA A 25 -5.63 -11.94 22.91
CA ALA A 25 -4.48 -11.25 23.50
C ALA A 25 -3.17 -12.01 23.26
N ARG A 26 -3.15 -13.34 23.49
CA ARG A 26 -1.96 -14.16 23.24
C ARG A 26 -1.62 -14.26 21.76
N LYS A 27 -2.64 -14.30 20.88
CA LYS A 27 -2.42 -14.27 19.43
C LYS A 27 -1.76 -12.95 19.00
N SER A 28 -2.18 -11.82 19.56
CA SER A 28 -1.56 -10.52 19.32
C SER A 28 -0.12 -10.45 19.84
N GLU A 29 0.14 -10.90 21.08
CA GLU A 29 1.50 -10.95 21.65
C GLU A 29 2.45 -11.82 20.80
N LEU A 30 1.94 -12.94 20.28
CA LEU A 30 2.68 -13.79 19.36
C LEU A 30 3.06 -13.03 18.09
N LEU A 31 2.10 -12.35 17.46
CA LEU A 31 2.34 -11.59 16.23
C LEU A 31 3.33 -10.45 16.46
N GLU A 32 3.23 -9.73 17.59
CA GLU A 32 4.20 -8.69 17.95
C GLU A 32 5.62 -9.25 18.03
N LYS A 33 5.82 -10.41 18.68
CA LYS A 33 7.12 -11.08 18.71
C LYS A 33 7.58 -11.53 17.32
N VAL A 34 6.64 -12.00 16.48
CA VAL A 34 6.98 -12.42 15.12
C VAL A 34 7.46 -11.24 14.28
N PHE A 35 6.73 -10.12 14.28
CA PHE A 35 7.12 -8.92 13.55
C PHE A 35 8.34 -8.20 14.16
N PHE A 36 8.60 -8.36 15.45
CA PHE A 36 9.86 -7.93 16.05
C PHE A 36 11.03 -8.78 15.52
N GLY A 37 10.89 -10.11 15.54
CA GLY A 37 11.92 -11.05 15.08
C GLY A 37 12.19 -10.99 13.57
N ILE A 38 11.18 -10.62 12.76
CA ILE A 38 11.31 -10.56 11.29
C ILE A 38 12.37 -9.56 10.83
N LYS A 39 12.67 -8.52 11.64
CA LYS A 39 13.75 -7.55 11.37
C LYS A 39 15.14 -8.18 11.32
N GLY A 40 15.33 -9.34 11.96
CA GLY A 40 16.58 -10.08 11.96
C GLY A 40 16.66 -11.20 10.92
N VAL A 41 15.58 -11.47 10.17
CA VAL A 41 15.51 -12.54 9.15
C VAL A 41 16.29 -12.12 7.90
N ASP A 42 16.87 -13.09 7.18
CA ASP A 42 17.50 -12.79 5.89
C ASP A 42 16.45 -12.26 4.92
N LEU A 43 16.82 -11.25 4.13
CA LEU A 43 15.96 -10.66 3.12
C LEU A 43 15.36 -11.71 2.17
N GLN A 44 16.14 -12.73 1.79
CA GLN A 44 15.66 -13.79 0.88
C GLN A 44 14.62 -14.71 1.50
N ASP A 45 14.60 -14.82 2.83
CA ASP A 45 13.64 -15.63 3.56
C ASP A 45 12.33 -14.88 3.83
N LEU A 46 12.30 -13.54 3.70
CA LEU A 46 11.11 -12.73 4.00
C LEU A 46 9.85 -13.17 3.22
N PRO A 47 9.89 -13.44 1.90
CA PRO A 47 8.69 -13.86 1.17
C PRO A 47 8.04 -15.12 1.75
N SER A 48 8.85 -16.10 2.17
CA SER A 48 8.35 -17.36 2.72
C SER A 48 7.68 -17.14 4.08
N HIS A 49 8.27 -16.29 4.94
CA HIS A 49 7.70 -15.92 6.23
C HIS A 49 6.36 -15.19 6.07
N VAL A 50 6.29 -14.23 5.15
CA VAL A 50 5.03 -13.52 4.87
C VAL A 50 3.99 -14.47 4.33
N TYR A 51 4.35 -15.40 3.44
CA TYR A 51 3.41 -16.41 2.96
C TYR A 51 2.84 -17.26 4.10
N GLN A 52 3.68 -17.74 5.02
CA GLN A 52 3.20 -18.50 6.19
C GLN A 52 2.27 -17.68 7.08
N LEU A 53 2.55 -16.39 7.27
CA LEU A 53 1.67 -15.47 8.00
C LEU A 53 0.32 -15.30 7.29
N LEU A 54 0.32 -15.15 5.96
CA LEU A 54 -0.92 -15.03 5.18
C LEU A 54 -1.76 -16.32 5.24
N VAL A 55 -1.11 -17.49 5.17
CA VAL A 55 -1.78 -18.80 5.35
C VAL A 55 -2.37 -18.92 6.76
N LEU A 56 -1.65 -18.47 7.78
CA LEU A 56 -2.12 -18.43 9.15
C LEU A 56 -3.33 -17.49 9.29
N ALA A 57 -3.28 -16.30 8.67
CA ALA A 57 -4.39 -15.36 8.63
C ALA A 57 -5.62 -15.95 7.94
N SER A 58 -5.49 -16.62 6.79
CA SER A 58 -6.61 -17.28 6.10
C SER A 58 -7.34 -18.31 6.98
N LYS A 59 -6.64 -18.90 7.95
CA LYS A 59 -7.22 -19.82 8.94
C LYS A 59 -7.93 -19.11 10.12
N GLY A 60 -8.12 -17.79 10.04
CA GLY A 60 -8.82 -17.00 11.05
C GLY A 60 -7.91 -16.43 12.15
N PHE A 61 -6.60 -16.56 12.02
CA PHE A 61 -5.66 -16.06 13.03
C PHE A 61 -5.38 -14.57 12.81
N CYS A 62 -6.07 -13.69 13.55
CA CYS A 62 -5.77 -12.25 13.65
C CYS A 62 -5.47 -11.59 12.28
N LYS A 63 -6.41 -11.74 11.33
CA LYS A 63 -6.23 -11.32 9.93
C LYS A 63 -5.78 -9.87 9.82
N ARG A 64 -6.44 -8.98 10.55
CA ARG A 64 -6.16 -7.55 10.55
C ARG A 64 -4.77 -7.24 11.06
N GLU A 65 -4.35 -7.86 12.17
CA GLU A 65 -3.03 -7.65 12.76
C GLU A 65 -1.92 -8.23 11.87
N VAL A 66 -2.16 -9.36 11.20
CA VAL A 66 -1.20 -9.91 10.22
C VAL A 66 -1.03 -8.96 9.04
N ILE A 67 -2.13 -8.53 8.40
CA ILE A 67 -2.08 -7.61 7.27
C ILE A 67 -1.43 -6.29 7.68
N GLY A 68 -1.85 -5.72 8.82
CA GLY A 68 -1.30 -4.50 9.39
C GLY A 68 0.21 -4.59 9.64
N GLY A 69 0.67 -5.70 10.24
CA GLY A 69 2.10 -5.92 10.47
C GLY A 69 2.90 -6.07 9.18
N VAL A 70 2.36 -6.76 8.16
CA VAL A 70 3.02 -6.88 6.85
C VAL A 70 3.17 -5.51 6.19
N VAL A 71 2.08 -4.74 6.09
CA VAL A 71 2.15 -3.43 5.43
C VAL A 71 2.94 -2.40 6.23
N GLY A 72 2.94 -2.50 7.56
CA GLY A 72 3.75 -1.65 8.43
C GLY A 72 5.25 -1.97 8.32
N PHE A 73 5.61 -3.25 8.22
CA PHE A 73 7.00 -3.69 8.08
C PHE A 73 7.61 -3.21 6.76
N PHE A 74 7.00 -3.54 5.62
CA PHE A 74 7.50 -3.13 4.30
C PHE A 74 7.23 -1.65 3.98
N GLY A 75 6.22 -1.05 4.60
CA GLY A 75 5.92 0.37 4.49
C GLY A 75 6.94 1.29 5.15
N SER A 76 7.76 0.75 6.06
CA SER A 76 8.78 1.51 6.79
C SER A 76 9.89 2.06 5.87
N LYS A 77 10.46 3.21 6.24
CA LYS A 77 11.41 3.97 5.41
C LYS A 77 12.81 3.31 5.37
N ALA A 78 12.97 2.21 4.65
CA ALA A 78 14.30 1.66 4.35
C ALA A 78 14.87 2.30 3.06
N GLU A 79 15.32 3.55 3.14
CA GLU A 79 16.07 4.22 2.06
C GLU A 79 17.58 3.90 2.20
N THR A 80 18.03 2.71 1.78
CA THR A 80 19.46 2.36 1.71
C THR A 80 19.81 1.64 0.40
N ARG A 81 21.10 1.45 0.08
CA ARG A 81 21.57 0.78 -1.15
C ARG A 81 21.12 -0.69 -1.28
N VAL A 82 20.68 -1.30 -0.17
CA VAL A 82 19.99 -2.60 -0.08
C VAL A 82 18.55 -2.53 -0.63
N ALA A 83 18.04 -1.32 -0.94
CA ALA A 83 16.68 -1.09 -1.39
C ALA A 83 16.34 -1.76 -2.71
N SER A 84 17.27 -2.00 -3.65
CA SER A 84 16.92 -2.68 -4.90
C SER A 84 16.52 -4.13 -4.67
N VAL A 85 17.30 -4.87 -3.87
CA VAL A 85 17.00 -6.26 -3.47
C VAL A 85 15.72 -6.30 -2.66
N LEU A 86 15.56 -5.40 -1.68
CA LEU A 86 14.35 -5.31 -0.87
C LEU A 86 13.11 -5.01 -1.73
N ARG A 87 13.20 -4.11 -2.71
CA ARG A 87 12.08 -3.78 -3.62
C ARG A 87 11.65 -4.97 -4.49
N GLN A 88 12.59 -5.83 -4.88
CA GLN A 88 12.31 -7.06 -5.62
C GLN A 88 11.63 -8.11 -4.71
N ILE A 89 12.10 -8.22 -3.46
CA ILE A 89 11.46 -9.04 -2.43
C ILE A 89 10.03 -8.56 -2.18
N GLU A 90 9.81 -7.26 -2.04
CA GLU A 90 8.48 -6.66 -1.95
C GLU A 90 7.59 -7.05 -3.13
N GLY A 91 8.13 -7.11 -4.36
CA GLY A 91 7.41 -7.62 -5.54
C GLY A 91 6.92 -9.06 -5.36
N THR A 92 7.77 -9.93 -4.81
CA THR A 92 7.41 -11.32 -4.49
C THR A 92 6.36 -11.38 -3.38
N VAL A 93 6.50 -10.54 -2.35
CA VAL A 93 5.50 -10.45 -1.26
C VAL A 93 4.15 -9.98 -1.80
N LEU A 94 4.12 -9.00 -2.73
CA LEU A 94 2.89 -8.56 -3.38
C LEU A 94 2.20 -9.68 -4.16
N LEU A 95 2.96 -10.58 -4.78
CA LEU A 95 2.43 -11.78 -5.43
C LEU A 95 1.85 -12.76 -4.41
N HIS A 96 2.51 -12.99 -3.27
CA HIS A 96 1.97 -13.81 -2.18
C HIS A 96 0.67 -13.23 -1.61
N VAL A 97 0.60 -11.91 -1.41
CA VAL A 97 -0.63 -11.23 -0.98
C VAL A 97 -1.73 -11.41 -2.03
N ASN A 98 -1.45 -11.17 -3.31
CA ASN A 98 -2.42 -11.36 -4.39
C ASN A 98 -2.96 -12.81 -4.41
N PHE A 99 -2.07 -13.78 -4.30
CA PHE A 99 -2.44 -15.20 -4.27
C PHE A 99 -3.30 -15.52 -3.05
N ALA A 100 -2.90 -15.06 -1.85
CA ALA A 100 -3.67 -15.28 -0.63
C ALA A 100 -5.08 -14.68 -0.71
N VAL A 101 -5.24 -13.48 -1.30
CA VAL A 101 -6.54 -12.82 -1.49
C VAL A 101 -7.41 -13.51 -2.56
N LYS A 102 -6.79 -14.14 -3.56
CA LYS A 102 -7.48 -15.01 -4.51
C LYS A 102 -8.06 -16.24 -3.81
N GLN A 103 -7.27 -16.88 -2.93
CA GLN A 103 -7.70 -18.07 -2.18
C GLN A 103 -8.72 -17.73 -1.08
N ASP A 104 -8.49 -16.66 -0.32
CA ASP A 104 -9.38 -16.17 0.73
C ASP A 104 -9.75 -14.70 0.48
N PRO A 105 -10.94 -14.42 -0.12
CA PRO A 105 -11.45 -13.08 -0.31
C PRO A 105 -11.42 -12.19 0.94
N SER A 106 -11.65 -12.75 2.13
CA SER A 106 -11.76 -11.95 3.35
C SER A 106 -10.47 -11.23 3.72
N LEU A 107 -9.29 -11.74 3.29
CA LEU A 107 -8.03 -11.02 3.44
C LEU A 107 -8.03 -9.70 2.66
N GLY A 108 -8.62 -9.68 1.46
CA GLY A 108 -8.75 -8.45 0.66
C GLY A 108 -9.70 -7.44 1.29
N GLN A 109 -10.75 -7.91 1.98
CA GLN A 109 -11.65 -7.06 2.76
C GLN A 109 -10.91 -6.41 3.94
N GLU A 110 -10.05 -7.16 4.64
CA GLU A 110 -9.23 -6.62 5.73
C GLU A 110 -8.20 -5.60 5.25
N VAL A 111 -7.56 -5.81 4.09
CA VAL A 111 -6.67 -4.80 3.46
C VAL A 111 -7.42 -3.49 3.22
N VAL A 112 -8.62 -3.58 2.62
CA VAL A 112 -9.49 -2.43 2.36
C VAL A 112 -9.92 -1.75 3.67
N ALA A 113 -10.34 -2.53 4.66
CA ALA A 113 -10.80 -2.03 5.95
C ALA A 113 -9.68 -1.34 6.73
N LEU A 114 -8.45 -1.86 6.66
CA LEU A 114 -7.28 -1.28 7.32
C LEU A 114 -7.06 0.16 6.88
N VAL A 115 -6.99 0.40 5.56
CA VAL A 115 -6.73 1.73 4.99
C VAL A 115 -7.85 2.72 5.28
N LYS A 116 -9.10 2.26 5.35
CA LYS A 116 -10.23 3.12 5.75
C LYS A 116 -10.19 3.55 7.22
N SER A 117 -9.56 2.76 8.08
CA SER A 117 -9.60 2.95 9.53
C SER A 117 -8.32 3.55 10.14
N ASP A 118 -7.20 3.48 9.43
CA ASP A 118 -5.91 3.97 9.90
C ASP A 118 -5.16 4.67 8.76
N LEU A 119 -5.16 6.01 8.79
CA LEU A 119 -4.41 6.83 7.83
C LEU A 119 -2.90 6.62 7.98
N GLY A 120 -2.42 6.22 9.15
CA GLY A 120 -1.01 5.86 9.40
C GLY A 120 -0.57 4.60 8.65
N ALA A 121 -1.53 3.76 8.23
CA ALA A 121 -1.26 2.61 7.36
C ALA A 121 -1.04 3.02 5.90
N PHE A 122 -1.31 4.27 5.51
CA PHE A 122 -1.12 4.74 4.14
C PHE A 122 0.36 5.00 3.84
N ASN A 123 1.00 4.05 3.15
CA ASN A 123 2.39 4.13 2.73
C ASN A 123 2.56 3.51 1.34
N HIS A 124 3.75 3.66 0.74
CA HIS A 124 4.07 3.16 -0.59
C HIS A 124 3.78 1.65 -0.79
N PHE A 125 4.04 0.82 0.22
CA PHE A 125 3.80 -0.62 0.14
C PHE A 125 2.30 -0.93 0.26
N THR A 126 1.56 -0.25 1.13
CA THR A 126 0.09 -0.35 1.22
C THR A 126 -0.57 0.02 -0.10
N VAL A 127 -0.10 1.09 -0.76
CA VAL A 127 -0.54 1.47 -2.10
C VAL A 127 -0.29 0.33 -3.10
N ALA A 128 0.92 -0.23 -3.10
CA ALA A 128 1.26 -1.34 -3.99
C ALA A 128 0.41 -2.60 -3.72
N VAL A 129 0.09 -2.88 -2.46
CA VAL A 129 -0.85 -3.95 -2.06
C VAL A 129 -2.25 -3.67 -2.62
N LEU A 130 -2.76 -2.44 -2.54
CA LEU A 130 -4.07 -2.10 -3.11
C LEU A 130 -4.09 -2.23 -4.64
N PHE A 131 -3.04 -1.82 -5.35
CA PHE A 131 -2.91 -2.09 -6.79
C PHE A 131 -2.86 -3.60 -7.09
N SER A 132 -2.13 -4.36 -6.28
CA SER A 132 -2.06 -5.82 -6.40
C SER A 132 -3.43 -6.48 -6.16
N VAL A 133 -4.17 -6.05 -5.13
CA VAL A 133 -5.51 -6.56 -4.80
C VAL A 133 -6.54 -6.16 -5.85
N ALA A 134 -6.41 -4.98 -6.47
CA ALA A 134 -7.28 -4.54 -7.57
C ALA A 134 -7.25 -5.50 -8.77
N ARG A 135 -6.19 -6.31 -8.94
CA ARG A 135 -6.13 -7.36 -9.97
C ARG A 135 -7.06 -8.54 -9.71
N VAL A 136 -7.65 -8.64 -8.52
CA VAL A 136 -8.69 -9.62 -8.21
C VAL A 136 -10.04 -8.99 -8.56
N ARG A 137 -10.75 -9.54 -9.55
CA ARG A 137 -11.98 -8.95 -10.14
C ARG A 137 -12.97 -8.37 -9.14
N LYS A 138 -13.24 -9.06 -8.03
CA LYS A 138 -14.17 -8.65 -6.97
C LYS A 138 -13.75 -7.39 -6.19
N PHE A 139 -12.49 -6.97 -6.31
CA PHE A 139 -11.88 -5.87 -5.58
C PHE A 139 -11.35 -4.73 -6.46
N GLY A 140 -11.42 -4.85 -7.79
CA GLY A 140 -10.86 -3.87 -8.72
C GLY A 140 -11.27 -2.43 -8.41
N GLU A 141 -12.56 -2.13 -8.60
CA GLU A 141 -13.11 -0.79 -8.35
C GLU A 141 -12.99 -0.36 -6.89
N ASN A 142 -13.27 -1.26 -5.94
CA ASN A 142 -13.23 -0.93 -4.51
C ASN A 142 -11.82 -0.53 -4.05
N SER A 143 -10.78 -1.25 -4.48
CA SER A 143 -9.39 -0.98 -4.06
C SER A 143 -8.86 0.33 -4.62
N LEU A 144 -9.11 0.59 -5.92
CA LEU A 144 -8.73 1.84 -6.56
C LEU A 144 -9.56 3.02 -6.03
N GLY A 145 -10.85 2.81 -5.79
CA GLY A 145 -11.74 3.79 -5.18
C GLY A 145 -11.26 4.24 -3.80
N ILE A 146 -10.72 3.33 -2.97
CA ILE A 146 -10.15 3.68 -1.66
C ILE A 146 -8.91 4.54 -1.79
N LEU A 147 -8.02 4.24 -2.75
CA LEU A 147 -6.87 5.10 -3.03
C LEU A 147 -7.32 6.50 -3.47
N ARG A 148 -8.33 6.58 -4.35
CA ARG A 148 -8.93 7.84 -4.80
C ARG A 148 -9.51 8.61 -3.61
N THR A 149 -10.33 7.96 -2.78
CA THR A 149 -10.93 8.59 -1.60
C THR A 149 -9.86 9.10 -0.62
N ALA A 150 -8.85 8.29 -0.29
CA ALA A 150 -7.78 8.70 0.61
C ALA A 150 -7.02 9.95 0.10
N LEU A 151 -6.74 9.99 -1.22
CA LEU A 151 -6.11 11.14 -1.87
C LEU A 151 -7.01 12.39 -1.83
N LEU A 152 -8.29 12.24 -2.20
CA LEU A 152 -9.25 13.35 -2.20
C LEU A 152 -9.49 13.89 -0.78
N THR A 153 -9.59 13.02 0.21
CA THR A 153 -9.67 13.40 1.63
C THR A 153 -8.42 14.19 2.03
N ALA A 154 -7.21 13.71 1.71
CA ALA A 154 -5.99 14.44 2.04
C ALA A 154 -5.91 15.84 1.37
N TYR A 155 -6.33 15.97 0.11
CA TYR A 155 -6.41 17.27 -0.56
C TYR A 155 -7.47 18.19 0.07
N ASN A 156 -8.64 17.66 0.40
CA ASN A 156 -9.72 18.42 1.02
C ASN A 156 -9.33 18.88 2.43
N ASP A 157 -8.76 18.01 3.24
CA ASP A 157 -8.30 18.32 4.59
C ASP A 157 -7.23 19.41 4.55
N TYR A 158 -6.25 19.30 3.65
CA TYR A 158 -5.23 20.34 3.46
C TYR A 158 -5.84 21.68 3.03
N ARG A 159 -6.77 21.68 2.08
CA ARG A 159 -7.45 22.91 1.62
C ARG A 159 -8.24 23.56 2.76
N LEU A 160 -9.06 22.79 3.47
CA LEU A 160 -9.86 23.28 4.59
C LEU A 160 -8.97 23.82 5.72
N SER A 161 -7.89 23.11 6.01
CA SER A 161 -6.90 23.47 7.02
C SER A 161 -6.19 24.78 6.69
N LYS A 162 -5.75 24.95 5.44
CA LYS A 162 -5.13 26.18 4.94
C LYS A 162 -6.04 27.39 5.06
N ASP A 163 -7.31 27.23 4.70
CA ASP A 163 -8.29 28.34 4.69
C ASP A 163 -8.87 28.64 6.08
N CYS A 164 -8.68 27.72 7.03
CA CYS A 164 -9.19 27.86 8.40
C CYS A 164 -8.28 28.77 9.25
N LYS A 165 -8.76 30.00 9.50
CA LYS A 165 -8.07 30.97 10.37
C LYS A 165 -8.01 30.54 11.85
N TRP A 166 -8.85 29.60 12.27
CA TRP A 166 -8.98 29.18 13.66
C TRP A 166 -8.08 27.98 13.99
N LEU A 167 -7.54 27.34 12.95
CA LEU A 167 -6.70 26.17 13.13
C LEU A 167 -5.27 26.60 13.52
N PRO A 168 -4.67 26.00 14.55
CA PRO A 168 -3.26 26.20 14.89
C PRO A 168 -2.34 25.86 13.72
N ASP A 169 -1.20 26.55 13.63
CA ASP A 169 -0.26 26.35 12.53
C ASP A 169 0.38 24.95 12.57
N GLU A 170 0.49 24.32 13.74
CA GLU A 170 0.95 22.94 13.86
C GLU A 170 0.01 21.96 13.13
N LEU A 171 -1.31 22.11 13.31
CA LEU A 171 -2.29 21.25 12.64
C LEU A 171 -2.37 21.54 11.13
N LYS A 172 -2.09 22.78 10.71
CA LYS A 172 -1.91 23.11 9.30
C LYS A 172 -0.73 22.40 8.69
N GLU A 173 0.41 22.43 9.38
CA GLU A 173 1.61 21.72 8.95
C GLU A 173 1.38 20.20 8.90
N GLU A 174 0.70 19.62 9.89
CA GLU A 174 0.33 18.19 9.88
C GLU A 174 -0.49 17.82 8.64
N SER A 175 -1.51 18.62 8.29
CA SER A 175 -2.33 18.39 7.10
C SER A 175 -1.52 18.50 5.80
N PHE A 176 -0.56 19.43 5.75
CA PHE A 176 0.36 19.59 4.63
C PHE A 176 1.31 18.39 4.49
N GLN A 177 1.89 17.93 5.59
CA GLN A 177 2.76 16.75 5.59
C GLN A 177 1.99 15.48 5.23
N HIS A 178 0.73 15.38 5.66
CA HIS A 178 -0.12 14.23 5.32
C HIS A 178 -0.39 14.15 3.81
N VAL A 179 -0.83 15.24 3.16
CA VAL A 179 -1.05 15.23 1.71
C VAL A 179 0.25 14.93 0.94
N LYS A 180 1.38 15.48 1.38
CA LYS A 180 2.71 15.19 0.81
C LYS A 180 3.10 13.73 0.96
N LEU A 181 2.80 13.12 2.10
CA LEU A 181 3.06 11.70 2.34
C LEU A 181 2.23 10.82 1.41
N VAL A 182 0.95 11.16 1.20
CA VAL A 182 0.06 10.45 0.28
C VAL A 182 0.57 10.53 -1.16
N GLU A 183 0.88 11.73 -1.66
CA GLU A 183 1.47 11.93 -3.00
C GLU A 183 2.80 11.16 -3.16
N LYS A 184 3.70 11.29 -2.18
CA LYS A 184 5.00 10.60 -2.20
C LYS A 184 4.83 9.08 -2.19
N SER A 185 3.87 8.57 -1.42
CA SER A 185 3.59 7.13 -1.32
C SER A 185 3.06 6.57 -2.64
N LEU A 186 2.13 7.27 -3.28
CA LEU A 186 1.60 6.90 -4.60
C LEU A 186 2.72 6.89 -5.65
N LEU A 187 3.45 7.99 -5.78
CA LEU A 187 4.54 8.10 -6.76
C LEU A 187 5.65 7.08 -6.53
N ARG A 188 5.99 6.81 -5.26
CA ARG A 188 6.98 5.79 -4.92
C ARG A 188 6.51 4.40 -5.35
N ALA A 189 5.28 4.02 -5.03
CA ALA A 189 4.71 2.72 -5.42
C ALA A 189 4.75 2.51 -6.94
N VAL A 190 4.43 3.56 -7.71
CA VAL A 190 4.49 3.55 -9.18
C VAL A 190 5.93 3.43 -9.68
N SER A 191 6.85 4.25 -9.17
CA SER A 191 8.27 4.20 -9.56
C SER A 191 8.94 2.84 -9.28
N GLU A 192 8.45 2.13 -8.26
CA GLU A 192 8.95 0.82 -7.87
C GLU A 192 8.37 -0.33 -8.69
N CYS A 193 7.47 -0.07 -9.65
CA CYS A 193 6.96 -1.10 -10.55
C CYS A 193 8.05 -1.78 -11.39
N ARG A 194 9.18 -1.08 -11.60
CA ARG A 194 10.40 -1.61 -12.24
C ARG A 194 11.10 -2.76 -11.53
N TYR A 195 10.72 -3.04 -10.28
CA TYR A 195 11.36 -4.07 -9.45
C TYR A 195 10.48 -5.34 -9.39
N GLY A 196 10.09 -5.89 -10.55
CA GLY A 196 9.35 -7.15 -10.63
C GLY A 196 7.90 -7.05 -10.12
N ARG A 197 7.23 -5.91 -10.36
CA ARG A 197 5.82 -5.70 -9.98
C ARG A 197 4.93 -5.51 -11.22
N GLU A 198 5.29 -6.11 -12.35
CA GLU A 198 4.59 -5.93 -13.63
C GLU A 198 3.11 -6.30 -13.53
N HIS A 199 2.73 -7.21 -12.62
CA HIS A 199 1.35 -7.61 -12.43
C HIS A 199 0.42 -6.50 -11.94
N VAL A 200 0.96 -5.46 -11.28
CA VAL A 200 0.16 -4.33 -10.76
C VAL A 200 -0.03 -3.21 -11.79
N VAL A 201 0.79 -3.19 -12.84
CA VAL A 201 0.85 -2.13 -13.85
C VAL A 201 -0.52 -1.78 -14.45
N PRO A 202 -1.38 -2.74 -14.86
CA PRO A 202 -2.69 -2.36 -15.42
C PRO A 202 -3.60 -1.65 -14.40
N SER A 203 -3.47 -1.97 -13.11
CA SER A 203 -4.22 -1.27 -12.04
C SER A 203 -3.70 0.15 -11.81
N VAL A 204 -2.39 0.39 -12.04
CA VAL A 204 -1.82 1.75 -12.00
C VAL A 204 -2.32 2.59 -13.16
N ILE A 205 -2.36 2.04 -14.39
CA ILE A 205 -2.91 2.72 -15.58
C ILE A 205 -4.37 3.11 -15.31
N GLN A 206 -5.19 2.13 -14.90
CA GLN A 206 -6.59 2.35 -14.57
C GLN A 206 -6.75 3.46 -13.52
N PHE A 207 -5.91 3.46 -12.49
CA PHE A 207 -5.94 4.48 -11.45
C PHE A 207 -5.55 5.88 -11.95
N GLY A 208 -4.51 5.99 -12.77
CA GLY A 208 -4.12 7.27 -13.36
C GLY A 208 -5.27 7.89 -14.16
N PHE A 209 -5.87 7.13 -15.07
CA PHE A 209 -7.02 7.63 -15.82
C PHE A 209 -8.24 7.92 -14.95
N MET A 210 -8.52 7.09 -13.94
CA MET A 210 -9.57 7.37 -12.95
C MET A 210 -9.36 8.72 -12.23
N LEU A 211 -8.12 9.11 -11.95
CA LEU A 211 -7.81 10.43 -11.38
C LEU A 211 -8.03 11.57 -12.38
N LEU A 212 -7.72 11.39 -13.67
CA LEU A 212 -7.97 12.41 -14.69
C LEU A 212 -9.47 12.67 -14.88
N GLU A 213 -10.28 11.59 -14.95
CA GLU A 213 -11.75 11.70 -15.00
C GLU A 213 -12.32 12.50 -13.82
N SER A 214 -11.69 12.37 -12.65
CA SER A 214 -12.09 13.10 -11.44
C SER A 214 -11.98 14.61 -11.58
N VAL A 215 -11.07 15.09 -12.42
CA VAL A 215 -10.81 16.52 -12.65
C VAL A 215 -11.88 17.11 -13.57
N GLU A 216 -12.29 16.34 -14.58
CA GLU A 216 -13.32 16.72 -15.55
C GLU A 216 -14.71 16.82 -14.91
N GLU A 217 -14.99 15.97 -13.92
CA GLU A 217 -16.27 15.89 -13.19
C GLU A 217 -16.49 17.04 -12.18
N GLY A 218 -15.48 17.85 -11.86
CA GLY A 218 -15.62 18.93 -10.87
C GLY A 218 -14.41 19.86 -10.74
N ARG A 219 -14.69 21.18 -10.81
CA ARG A 219 -13.77 22.33 -10.63
C ARG A 219 -12.69 22.06 -9.57
N SER A 220 -11.50 21.65 -9.99
CA SER A 220 -10.37 21.37 -9.10
C SER A 220 -9.06 22.04 -9.55
N ASN A 221 -9.16 23.14 -10.32
CA ASN A 221 -8.00 23.89 -10.81
C ASN A 221 -7.30 24.78 -9.77
N GLU A 222 -7.78 24.85 -8.52
CA GLU A 222 -7.30 25.86 -7.55
C GLU A 222 -6.22 25.38 -6.55
N LEU A 223 -5.79 24.12 -6.61
CA LEU A 223 -4.73 23.60 -5.72
C LEU A 223 -3.32 23.65 -6.35
N SER A 224 -3.21 24.06 -7.61
CA SER A 224 -1.98 23.95 -8.40
C SER A 224 -0.97 25.07 -8.14
N ASP A 225 0.27 24.65 -7.83
CA ASP A 225 1.59 25.31 -7.90
C ASP A 225 2.07 26.28 -6.83
N SER A 226 1.23 26.99 -6.08
CA SER A 226 1.76 27.99 -5.12
C SER A 226 2.36 27.40 -3.83
N ASN A 227 1.98 26.17 -3.46
CA ASN A 227 2.27 25.60 -2.13
C ASN A 227 3.04 24.27 -2.15
N GLY A 228 3.53 23.81 -3.30
CA GLY A 228 4.29 22.57 -3.44
C GLY A 228 3.47 21.28 -3.52
N VAL A 229 2.18 21.27 -3.21
CA VAL A 229 1.27 20.13 -3.47
C VAL A 229 1.00 20.03 -4.98
N LEU A 230 0.97 18.82 -5.56
CA LEU A 230 0.80 18.63 -7.01
C LEU A 230 -0.65 18.90 -7.44
N GLY A 231 -1.62 18.40 -6.68
CA GLY A 231 -3.02 18.36 -7.10
C GLY A 231 -3.32 17.15 -7.99
N ILE A 232 -4.61 16.87 -8.21
CA ILE A 232 -5.09 15.61 -8.82
C ILE A 232 -4.56 15.44 -10.25
N GLU A 233 -4.71 16.46 -11.08
CA GLU A 233 -4.31 16.43 -12.50
C GLU A 233 -2.81 16.17 -12.65
N LYS A 234 -1.97 17.00 -12.03
CA LYS A 234 -0.50 16.88 -12.10
C LYS A 234 -0.01 15.57 -11.50
N LEU A 235 -0.59 15.12 -10.38
CA LEU A 235 -0.25 13.83 -9.80
C LEU A 235 -0.57 12.70 -10.78
N SER A 236 -1.74 12.74 -11.43
CA SER A 236 -2.12 11.72 -12.40
C SER A 236 -1.20 11.69 -13.62
N ILE A 237 -0.91 12.85 -14.21
CA ILE A 237 0.06 12.99 -15.31
C ILE A 237 1.41 12.41 -14.89
N LYS A 238 1.85 12.67 -13.66
CA LYS A 238 3.12 12.14 -13.14
C LYS A 238 3.09 10.63 -12.92
N ILE A 239 1.96 10.07 -12.47
CA ILE A 239 1.77 8.61 -12.34
C ILE A 239 1.88 7.95 -13.71
N LEU A 240 1.12 8.42 -14.70
CA LEU A 240 1.12 7.87 -16.06
C LEU A 240 2.48 8.08 -16.74
N GLY A 241 3.08 9.25 -16.61
CA GLY A 241 4.40 9.57 -17.15
C GLY A 241 5.51 8.70 -16.55
N THR A 242 5.53 8.51 -15.23
CA THR A 242 6.49 7.61 -14.58
C THR A 242 6.34 6.18 -15.11
N LEU A 243 5.11 5.72 -15.30
CA LEU A 243 4.86 4.37 -15.80
C LEU A 243 5.28 4.21 -17.27
N PHE A 244 5.00 5.23 -18.09
CA PHE A 244 5.38 5.30 -19.50
C PHE A 244 6.92 5.25 -19.69
N GLU A 245 7.67 5.93 -18.83
CA GLU A 245 9.13 5.91 -18.83
C GLU A 245 9.68 4.54 -18.43
N VAL A 246 9.06 3.91 -17.42
CA VAL A 246 9.59 2.73 -16.75
C VAL A 246 9.23 1.41 -17.45
N HIS A 247 8.09 1.33 -18.13
CA HIS A 247 7.60 0.09 -18.75
C HIS A 247 7.23 0.29 -20.22
N ASP A 248 8.15 -0.07 -21.13
CA ASP A 248 7.97 0.06 -22.59
C ASP A 248 6.67 -0.59 -23.10
N MET A 249 6.29 -1.74 -22.53
CA MET A 249 5.08 -2.48 -22.91
C MET A 249 3.78 -1.71 -22.62
N THR A 250 3.81 -0.69 -21.75
CA THR A 250 2.62 0.10 -21.38
C THR A 250 2.39 1.30 -22.27
N ARG A 251 3.40 1.71 -23.06
CA ARG A 251 3.36 2.97 -23.82
C ARG A 251 2.20 3.01 -24.81
N ASN A 252 2.00 1.93 -25.55
CA ASN A 252 0.90 1.82 -26.52
C ASN A 252 -0.45 1.88 -25.82
N GLU A 253 -0.62 1.18 -24.70
CA GLU A 253 -1.87 1.19 -23.93
C GLU A 253 -2.19 2.61 -23.40
N ILE A 254 -1.20 3.30 -22.85
CA ILE A 254 -1.37 4.67 -22.36
C ILE A 254 -1.71 5.62 -23.51
N ILE A 255 -0.98 5.55 -24.64
CA ILE A 255 -1.24 6.39 -25.82
C ILE A 255 -2.64 6.15 -26.37
N GLU A 256 -3.08 4.90 -26.49
CA GLU A 256 -4.42 4.58 -26.97
C GLU A 256 -5.48 5.12 -26.03
N GLN A 257 -5.37 4.91 -24.71
CA GLN A 257 -6.33 5.46 -23.75
C GLN A 257 -6.37 7.00 -23.74
N CYS A 258 -5.26 7.68 -24.01
CA CYS A 258 -5.23 9.13 -24.18
C CYS A 258 -5.92 9.62 -25.47
N LYS A 259 -6.09 8.80 -26.51
CA LYS A 259 -6.78 9.19 -27.74
C LYS A 259 -8.31 9.14 -27.61
N PHE A 260 -8.82 8.29 -26.73
CA PHE A 260 -10.26 8.08 -26.53
C PHE A 260 -10.87 9.04 -25.50
N ARG A 261 -10.07 9.97 -24.97
CA ARG A 261 -10.46 10.99 -23.98
C ARG A 261 -10.11 12.36 -24.54
#